data_AF-A0A970YIP9-F1
#
_entry.id   AF-A0A970YIP9-F1
#
_cell.length_a   1.000
_cell.length_b   1.000
_cell.length_c   1.000
_cell.angle_alpha   90.00
_cell.angle_beta   90.00
_cell.angle_gamma   90.00
#
_symmetry.space_group_name_H-M   'P 1'
#
loop_
_entity.id
_entity.type
_entity.pdbx_description
1 polymer ?
#
loop_
_entity_poly.entity_id
_entity_poly.type
_entity_poly.pdbx_seq_one_letter_code
_entity_poly.pdbx_strand_id
1 'polypeptide(L)'
;MITINEVREQPKILAEVAKNYEEIVRRTREIIQKANISQIDFVGCGSSYYLSMGLSMQARRMSGGKVKSRFLSGSEVMLGLADVVPGSVVVGISRSGESSETVAA
;
A
#
# COMPACT_ATOMS: atom_id res chain seq x y z
N MET A 1 -23.19 -16.65 -7.11
CA MET A 1 -21.91 -16.30 -7.75
C MET A 1 -21.17 -15.40 -6.78
N ILE A 2 -20.03 -15.83 -6.24
CA ILE A 2 -19.40 -15.16 -5.07
C ILE A 2 -18.92 -13.75 -5.43
N THR A 3 -18.29 -13.58 -6.60
CA THR A 3 -17.72 -12.30 -7.06
C THR A 3 -18.73 -11.17 -7.21
N ILE A 4 -19.93 -11.43 -7.75
CA ILE A 4 -20.94 -10.36 -7.90
C ILE A 4 -21.45 -9.87 -6.53
N ASN A 5 -21.46 -10.73 -5.52
CA ASN A 5 -21.81 -10.34 -4.16
C ASN A 5 -20.71 -9.47 -3.56
N GLU A 6 -19.43 -9.87 -3.67
CA GLU A 6 -18.29 -9.07 -3.19
C GLU A 6 -18.26 -7.65 -3.81
N VAL A 7 -18.58 -7.54 -5.11
CA VAL A 7 -18.69 -6.24 -5.79
C VAL A 7 -19.84 -5.40 -5.25
N ARG A 8 -21.01 -6.02 -5.01
CA ARG A 8 -22.19 -5.33 -4.47
C ARG A 8 -22.04 -4.92 -3.01
N GLU A 9 -21.13 -5.55 -2.27
CA GLU A 9 -20.83 -5.19 -0.87
C GLU A 9 -19.89 -3.99 -0.74
N GLN A 10 -19.12 -3.65 -1.79
CA GLN A 10 -18.14 -2.56 -1.75
C GLN A 10 -18.70 -1.22 -1.25
N PRO A 11 -19.89 -0.74 -1.66
CA PRO A 11 -20.43 0.52 -1.14
C PRO A 11 -20.61 0.53 0.38
N LYS A 12 -21.07 -0.58 0.96
CA LYS A 12 -21.25 -0.72 2.41
C LYS A 12 -19.90 -0.73 3.13
N ILE A 13 -18.95 -1.53 2.62
CA ILE A 13 -17.60 -1.63 3.19
C ILE A 13 -16.90 -0.27 3.16
N LEU A 14 -16.96 0.44 2.03
CA LEU A 14 -16.37 1.77 1.89
C LEU A 14 -17.01 2.80 2.82
N ALA A 15 -18.33 2.75 3.02
CA ALA A 15 -19.01 3.63 3.98
C ALA A 15 -18.56 3.36 5.42
N GLU A 16 -18.36 2.10 5.78
CA GLU A 16 -17.85 1.71 7.09
C GLU A 16 -16.40 2.15 7.30
N VAL A 17 -15.53 1.97 6.30
CA VAL A 17 -14.15 2.47 6.33
C VAL A 17 -14.14 4.00 6.46
N ALA A 18 -14.99 4.72 5.73
CA ALA A 18 -15.09 6.17 5.81
C ALA A 18 -15.55 6.64 7.19
N LYS A 19 -16.53 5.95 7.80
CA LYS A 19 -17.03 6.26 9.15
C LYS A 19 -15.95 6.08 10.22
N ASN A 20 -15.12 5.06 10.08
CA ASN A 20 -14.08 4.72 11.06
C ASN A 20 -12.67 5.19 10.65
N TYR A 21 -12.57 6.06 9.64
CA TYR A 21 -11.31 6.41 8.98
C TYR A 21 -10.24 6.90 9.96
N GLU A 22 -10.58 7.84 10.84
CA GLU A 22 -9.65 8.41 11.81
C GLU A 22 -9.05 7.36 12.74
N GLU A 23 -9.87 6.40 13.19
CA GLU A 23 -9.40 5.31 14.04
C GLU A 23 -8.45 4.36 13.29
N ILE A 24 -8.84 3.97 12.06
CA ILE A 24 -8.07 3.07 11.19
C ILE A 24 -6.68 3.66 10.90
N VAL A 25 -6.61 4.95 10.59
CA VAL A 25 -5.35 5.57 10.16
C VAL A 25 -4.50 6.10 11.31
N ARG A 26 -5.03 6.20 12.54
CA ARG A 26 -4.37 6.86 13.69
C ARG A 26 -2.93 6.42 13.88
N ARG A 27 -2.69 5.11 14.01
CA ARG A 27 -1.35 4.56 14.28
C ARG A 27 -0.40 4.79 13.09
N THR A 28 -0.87 4.58 11.87
CA THR A 28 -0.07 4.81 10.66
C THR A 28 0.29 6.29 10.51
N ARG A 29 -0.65 7.19 10.81
CA ARG A 29 -0.42 8.64 10.82
C ARG A 29 0.63 9.03 11.84
N GLU A 30 0.58 8.50 13.06
CA GLU A 30 1.57 8.76 14.11
C GLU A 30 2.98 8.31 13.69
N ILE A 31 3.10 7.14 13.05
CA ILE A 31 4.37 6.63 12.52
C ILE A 31 4.91 7.56 11.42
N ILE A 32 4.05 7.92 10.45
CA ILE A 32 4.41 8.80 9.34
C ILE A 32 4.82 10.19 9.84
N GLN A 33 4.12 10.77 10.81
CA GLN A 33 4.43 12.10 11.35
C GLN A 33 5.77 12.15 12.11
N LYS A 34 6.14 11.04 12.76
CA LYS A 34 7.43 10.93 13.46
C LYS A 34 8.58 10.65 12.49
N ALA A 35 8.28 10.10 11.33
CA ALA A 35 9.27 9.78 10.31
C ALA A 35 9.48 10.97 9.37
N ASN A 36 10.73 11.38 9.14
CA ASN A 36 11.06 12.35 8.10
C ASN A 36 11.11 11.64 6.73
N ILE A 37 9.93 11.22 6.24
CA ILE A 37 9.82 10.37 5.06
C ILE A 37 10.09 11.19 3.79
N SER A 38 11.20 10.89 3.13
CA SER A 38 11.53 11.43 1.80
C SER A 38 11.08 10.50 0.66
N GLN A 39 10.86 9.21 0.96
CA GLN A 39 10.42 8.21 0.00
C GLN A 39 9.56 7.10 0.61
N ILE A 40 8.56 6.64 -0.16
CA ILE A 40 7.73 5.47 0.14
C ILE A 40 7.80 4.48 -1.02
N ASP A 41 8.05 3.21 -0.71
CA ASP A 41 8.01 2.10 -1.67
C ASP A 41 6.83 1.17 -1.32
N PHE A 42 5.81 1.14 -2.18
CA PHE A 42 4.66 0.25 -2.03
C PHE A 42 4.93 -1.08 -2.72
N VAL A 43 4.83 -2.20 -2.00
CA VAL A 43 5.16 -3.53 -2.51
C VAL A 43 3.93 -4.43 -2.43
N GLY A 44 3.58 -5.11 -3.53
CA GLY A 44 2.49 -6.07 -3.52
C GLY A 44 2.57 -7.03 -4.71
N CYS A 45 1.80 -8.11 -4.66
CA CYS A 45 1.73 -9.13 -5.71
C CYS A 45 0.30 -9.22 -6.29
N GLY A 46 0.17 -9.68 -7.53
CA GLY A 46 -1.14 -9.88 -8.18
C GLY A 46 -2.01 -8.62 -8.16
N SER A 47 -3.25 -8.71 -7.64
CA SER A 47 -4.13 -7.54 -7.55
C SER A 47 -3.64 -6.46 -6.59
N SER A 48 -2.89 -6.83 -5.54
CA SER A 48 -2.28 -5.87 -4.61
C SER A 48 -1.20 -5.02 -5.27
N TYR A 49 -0.53 -5.50 -6.32
CA TYR A 49 0.40 -4.69 -7.12
C TYR A 49 -0.29 -3.48 -7.77
N TYR A 50 -1.50 -3.67 -8.33
CA TYR A 50 -2.26 -2.56 -8.91
C TYR A 50 -2.69 -1.53 -7.85
N LEU A 51 -2.98 -1.99 -6.62
CA LEU A 51 -3.21 -1.09 -5.49
C LEU A 51 -1.94 -0.32 -5.12
N SER A 52 -0.77 -0.97 -5.08
CA SER A 52 0.52 -0.31 -4.87
C SER A 52 0.76 0.81 -5.88
N MET A 53 0.45 0.57 -7.16
CA MET A 53 0.55 1.57 -8.23
C MET A 53 -0.36 2.78 -7.94
N GLY A 54 -1.64 2.54 -7.62
CA GLY A 54 -2.59 3.61 -7.29
C GLY A 54 -2.17 4.42 -6.06
N LEU A 55 -1.75 3.74 -5.00
CA LEU A 55 -1.26 4.38 -3.78
C LEU A 55 -0.02 5.24 -4.03
N SER A 56 0.92 4.74 -4.84
CA SER A 56 2.12 5.49 -5.15
C SER A 56 1.82 6.81 -5.86
N MET A 57 0.89 6.77 -6.83
CA MET A 57 0.43 7.96 -7.52
C MET A 57 -0.28 8.94 -6.57
N GLN A 58 -1.10 8.45 -5.65
CA GLN A 58 -1.79 9.29 -4.66
C GLN A 58 -0.83 9.91 -3.65
N ALA A 59 0.15 9.15 -3.13
CA ALA A 59 1.15 9.66 -2.20
C ALA A 59 1.96 10.80 -2.83
N ARG A 60 2.38 10.64 -4.09
CA ARG A 60 3.06 11.69 -4.85
C ARG A 60 2.14 12.91 -5.04
N ARG A 61 0.88 12.71 -5.42
CA ARG A 61 -0.09 13.80 -5.62
C ARG A 61 -0.34 14.60 -4.34
N MET A 62 -0.65 13.90 -3.24
CA MET A 62 -1.00 14.52 -1.96
C MET A 62 0.17 15.25 -1.29
N SER A 63 1.40 14.77 -1.51
CA SER A 63 2.61 15.45 -1.02
C SER A 63 3.04 16.64 -1.87
N GLY A 64 2.34 16.94 -2.98
CA GLY A 64 2.78 17.94 -3.96
C GLY A 64 4.11 17.57 -4.62
N GLY A 65 4.42 16.28 -4.72
CA GLY A 65 5.67 15.76 -5.28
C GLY A 65 6.88 15.80 -4.34
N LYS A 66 6.71 16.22 -3.08
CA LYS A 66 7.81 16.27 -2.09
C LYS A 66 8.25 14.89 -1.62
N VAL A 67 7.31 13.95 -1.53
CA VAL A 67 7.59 12.55 -1.17
C VAL A 67 7.77 11.77 -2.47
N LYS A 68 8.96 11.21 -2.67
CA LYS A 68 9.19 10.25 -3.76
C LYS A 68 8.35 9.00 -3.47
N SER A 69 7.80 8.41 -4.51
CA SER A 69 6.92 7.26 -4.34
C SER A 69 7.14 6.27 -5.46
N ARG A 70 7.33 4.99 -5.12
CA ARG A 70 7.47 3.89 -6.07
C ARG A 70 6.47 2.79 -5.76
N PHE A 71 6.18 1.97 -6.76
CA PHE A 71 5.43 0.74 -6.61
C PHE A 71 6.27 -0.39 -7.19
N LEU A 72 6.39 -1.49 -6.47
CA LEU A 72 7.23 -2.62 -6.82
C LEU A 72 6.40 -3.90 -6.77
N SER A 73 6.70 -4.83 -7.67
CA SER A 73 6.14 -6.18 -7.56
C SER A 73 6.88 -6.92 -6.45
N GLY A 74 6.15 -7.54 -5.53
CA GLY A 74 6.75 -8.38 -4.49
C GLY A 74 7.63 -9.49 -5.07
N SER A 75 7.21 -10.08 -6.20
CA SER A 75 8.01 -11.10 -6.88
C SER A 75 9.31 -10.57 -7.47
N GLU A 76 9.33 -9.35 -7.98
CA GLU A 76 10.55 -8.73 -8.52
C GLU A 76 11.53 -8.41 -7.41
N VAL A 77 11.04 -7.93 -6.26
CA VAL A 77 11.89 -7.67 -5.09
C VAL A 77 12.46 -8.98 -4.53
N MET A 78 11.61 -9.99 -4.32
CA MET A 78 12.04 -11.29 -3.81
C MET A 78 13.10 -11.96 -4.70
N LEU A 79 13.00 -11.80 -6.02
CA LEU A 79 13.96 -12.36 -6.98
C LEU A 79 15.22 -11.49 -7.17
N GLY A 80 15.33 -10.35 -6.48
CA GLY A 80 16.45 -9.42 -6.63
C GLY A 80 16.47 -8.70 -7.98
N LEU A 81 15.32 -8.60 -8.65
CA LEU A 81 15.15 -7.87 -9.92
C LEU A 81 14.79 -6.40 -9.70
N ALA A 82 14.33 -6.06 -8.50
CA ALA A 82 14.06 -4.69 -8.06
C ALA A 82 14.44 -4.54 -6.57
N ASP A 83 14.88 -3.36 -6.17
CA ASP A 83 15.27 -3.09 -4.79
C ASP A 83 14.44 -1.95 -4.18
N VAL A 84 14.09 -2.13 -2.90
CA VAL A 84 13.64 -1.03 -2.04
C VAL A 84 14.80 -0.08 -1.77
N VAL A 85 14.54 1.22 -1.67
CA VAL A 85 15.61 2.19 -1.43
C VAL A 85 15.98 2.18 0.05
N PRO A 86 17.27 2.04 0.41
CA PRO A 86 17.71 2.14 1.80
C PRO A 86 17.25 3.44 2.46
N GLY A 87 16.67 3.34 3.67
CA GLY A 87 16.14 4.49 4.41
C GLY A 87 14.79 5.01 3.94
N SER A 88 14.17 4.37 2.94
CA SER A 88 12.76 4.61 2.58
C SER A 88 11.80 3.87 3.52
N VAL A 89 10.52 4.27 3.50
CA VAL A 89 9.45 3.50 4.15
C VAL A 89 8.89 2.49 3.16
N VAL A 90 8.91 1.22 3.53
CA VAL A 90 8.33 0.14 2.72
C VAL A 90 6.93 -0.20 3.24
N VAL A 91 5.96 -0.27 2.34
CA VAL A 91 4.58 -0.64 2.65
C VAL A 91 4.21 -1.89 1.87
N GLY A 92 4.25 -3.05 2.55
CA GLY A 92 3.79 -4.32 2.01
C GLY A 92 2.26 -4.40 1.98
N ILE A 93 1.70 -4.80 0.84
CA ILE A 93 0.26 -4.92 0.59
C ILE A 93 -0.07 -6.36 0.21
N SER A 94 -0.92 -6.98 1.02
CA SER A 94 -1.44 -8.32 0.75
C SER A 94 -2.88 -8.42 1.24
N ARG A 95 -3.75 -9.02 0.42
CA ARG A 95 -5.13 -9.32 0.82
C ARG A 95 -5.20 -10.39 1.91
N SER A 96 -4.34 -11.43 1.83
CA SER A 96 -4.32 -12.53 2.80
C SER A 96 -3.43 -12.25 4.01
N GLY A 97 -2.49 -11.30 3.88
CA GLY A 97 -1.42 -11.11 4.88
C GLY A 97 -0.29 -12.15 4.80
N GLU A 98 -0.39 -13.14 3.89
CA GLU A 98 0.48 -14.32 3.87
C GLU A 98 1.24 -14.49 2.54
N SER A 99 1.21 -13.50 1.63
CA SER A 99 1.95 -13.61 0.37
C SER A 99 3.44 -13.68 0.66
N SER A 100 4.05 -14.81 0.36
CA SER A 100 5.46 -15.06 0.60
C SER A 100 6.34 -14.05 -0.12
N GLU A 101 5.94 -13.64 -1.33
CA GLU A 101 6.64 -12.64 -2.13
C GLU A 101 6.61 -11.26 -1.48
N THR A 102 5.46 -10.81 -0.97
CA THR A 102 5.36 -9.51 -0.29
C THR A 102 6.05 -9.55 1.09
N VAL A 103 6.06 -10.69 1.78
CA VAL A 103 6.74 -10.84 3.08
C VAL A 103 8.26 -10.93 2.94
N ALA A 104 8.75 -11.51 1.84
CA ALA A 104 10.18 -11.64 1.57
C ALA A 104 10.82 -10.38 0.98
N ALA A 105 10.00 -9.40 0.57
CA ALA A 105 10.42 -8.13 -0.02
C ALA A 105 10.74 -7.06 1.03
#